data_AF-A0A3D2QCV9-F1
#
_entry.id   AF-A0A3D2QCV9-F1
#
_cell.length_a   1.000
_cell.length_b   1.000
_cell.length_c   1.000
_cell.angle_alpha   90.00
_cell.angle_beta   90.00
_cell.angle_gamma   90.00
#
_symmetry.space_group_name_H-M   'P 1'
#
loop_
_entity.id
_entity.type
_entity.pdbx_description
1 polymer ?
#
loop_
_entity_poly.entity_id
_entity_poly.type
_entity_poly.pdbx_seq_one_letter_code
_entity_poly.pdbx_strand_id
1 'polypeptide(L)'
;SIPPLDLYNAIKACSDDLIQFGGHSQAAGLTLYADQVDRFREDFCRTVAERLQPRDFEPEINIDVFLKKDHAITLDLLHQLEHLEPFGCGNEAPVFALRDAVLHSPRTVGREQNHLRLFAEYGGVSYNSIMWQGGALLPAVGSNTKADLAFLPKINFFRGMESVNLQLLAIRQPLTIFDYRQQAGEKADIVRAFLRSEPSVTLFVNGGSASAEPFADSPNLTVRHYGERCGSGERVVLLYDLPRQDIFTPEAFPLEGQVGEMLGLLYGWRDFREAMDGLEAELPGHAHLSLAYRYIYRTLRSQAVCKIGPLKESAASSQVPLSDTDLQIFEELHFFRRQEDELTMGSRQRRSLTESPTFCDRQKQGDALRELFNNCLKITRQRIYALWRR
;
A
#
# COMPACT_ATOMS: atom_id res chain seq x y z
N SER A 1 -32.93 -2.89 -2.77
CA SER A 1 -32.80 -2.56 -1.34
C SER A 1 -31.68 -3.40 -0.75
N ILE A 2 -31.43 -3.29 0.55
CA ILE A 2 -30.63 -4.24 1.33
C ILE A 2 -31.54 -4.94 2.35
N PRO A 3 -31.20 -6.13 2.87
CA PRO A 3 -32.05 -6.85 3.82
C PRO A 3 -32.53 -6.02 5.02
N PRO A 4 -31.69 -5.16 5.65
CA PRO A 4 -32.11 -4.32 6.77
C PRO A 4 -33.10 -3.19 6.42
N LEU A 5 -33.25 -2.84 5.14
CA LEU A 5 -34.12 -1.73 4.69
C LEU A 5 -35.38 -2.25 4.01
N ASP A 6 -36.53 -2.03 4.65
CA ASP A 6 -37.82 -2.16 3.98
C ASP A 6 -38.07 -0.94 3.08
N LEU A 7 -37.86 -1.15 1.77
CA LEU A 7 -37.94 -0.09 0.77
C LEU A 7 -39.35 0.49 0.63
N TYR A 8 -40.39 -0.34 0.72
CA TYR A 8 -41.76 0.12 0.64
C TYR A 8 -42.08 1.06 1.81
N ASN A 9 -41.72 0.66 3.03
CA ASN A 9 -41.95 1.48 4.22
C ASN A 9 -41.07 2.73 4.27
N ALA A 10 -39.90 2.73 3.62
CA ALA A 10 -39.06 3.92 3.48
C ALA A 10 -39.70 4.93 2.52
N ILE A 11 -40.15 4.48 1.34
CA ILE A 11 -40.82 5.33 0.35
C ILE A 11 -42.15 5.85 0.89
N LYS A 12 -42.92 5.01 1.59
CA LYS A 12 -44.20 5.41 2.20
C LYS A 12 -44.05 6.60 3.16
N ALA A 13 -42.94 6.67 3.89
CA ALA A 13 -42.67 7.79 4.79
C ALA A 13 -42.37 9.11 4.07
N CYS A 14 -42.06 9.06 2.77
CA CYS A 14 -41.77 10.21 1.91
C CYS A 14 -42.88 10.41 0.85
N SER A 15 -44.10 9.96 1.15
CA SER A 15 -45.17 9.86 0.15
C SER A 15 -45.79 11.20 -0.27
N ASP A 16 -45.56 12.27 0.49
CA ASP A 16 -46.11 13.60 0.22
C ASP A 16 -45.62 14.19 -1.13
N ASP A 17 -44.43 13.79 -1.58
CA ASP A 17 -43.83 14.26 -2.85
C ASP A 17 -44.13 13.34 -4.04
N LEU A 18 -44.94 12.28 -3.84
CA LEU A 18 -45.16 11.23 -4.83
C LEU A 18 -46.59 11.28 -5.39
N ILE A 19 -46.71 11.10 -6.71
CA ILE A 19 -47.99 10.91 -7.41
C ILE A 19 -48.52 9.49 -7.15
N GLN A 20 -47.63 8.50 -7.20
CA GLN A 20 -47.95 7.09 -6.98
C GLN A 20 -46.69 6.35 -6.51
N PHE A 21 -46.85 5.35 -5.65
CA PHE A 21 -45.78 4.41 -5.32
C PHE A 21 -46.35 3.03 -4.96
N GLY A 22 -45.50 1.99 -5.06
CA GLY A 22 -45.86 0.62 -4.71
C GLY A 22 -44.67 -0.33 -4.78
N GLY A 23 -44.85 -1.57 -4.33
CA GLY A 23 -43.82 -2.61 -4.37
C GLY A 23 -43.73 -3.43 -3.09
N HIS A 24 -42.55 -3.96 -2.83
CA HIS A 24 -42.21 -4.82 -1.71
C HIS A 24 -40.96 -4.30 -0.97
N SER A 25 -40.59 -4.97 0.12
CA SER A 25 -39.44 -4.61 0.95
C SER A 25 -38.12 -4.52 0.18
N GLN A 26 -37.94 -5.33 -0.88
CA GLN A 26 -36.68 -5.38 -1.64
C GLN A 26 -36.69 -4.63 -2.97
N ALA A 27 -37.86 -4.30 -3.51
CA ALA A 27 -38.02 -3.63 -4.79
C ALA A 27 -39.31 -2.81 -4.82
N ALA A 28 -39.24 -1.58 -5.31
CA ALA A 28 -40.38 -0.67 -5.37
C ALA A 28 -40.30 0.22 -6.62
N GLY A 29 -41.46 0.73 -7.04
CA GLY A 29 -41.61 1.71 -8.10
C GLY A 29 -42.38 2.92 -7.60
N LEU A 30 -42.06 4.09 -8.13
CA LEU A 30 -42.69 5.36 -7.77
C LEU A 30 -42.82 6.29 -8.98
N THR A 31 -43.68 7.29 -8.86
CA THR A 31 -43.94 8.33 -9.86
C THR A 31 -44.05 9.66 -9.14
N LEU A 32 -43.34 10.67 -9.64
CA LEU A 32 -43.31 12.03 -9.10
C LEU A 32 -43.11 13.02 -10.25
N TYR A 33 -43.37 14.31 -10.00
CA TYR A 33 -42.98 15.36 -10.93
C TYR A 33 -41.46 15.57 -10.93
N ALA A 34 -40.89 15.91 -12.08
CA ALA A 34 -39.45 16.05 -12.23
C ALA A 34 -38.84 17.14 -11.33
N ASP A 35 -39.62 18.18 -10.99
CA ASP A 35 -39.23 19.26 -10.09
C ASP A 35 -39.25 18.88 -8.60
N GLN A 36 -39.83 17.73 -8.23
CA GLN A 36 -39.84 17.21 -6.86
C GLN A 36 -38.69 16.24 -6.57
N VAL A 37 -37.85 15.91 -7.57
CA VAL A 37 -36.80 14.90 -7.44
C VAL A 37 -35.80 15.24 -6.33
N ASP A 38 -35.36 16.49 -6.23
CA ASP A 38 -34.36 16.88 -5.25
C ASP A 38 -34.93 16.85 -3.83
N ARG A 39 -36.18 17.31 -3.66
CA ARG A 39 -36.87 17.23 -2.37
C ARG A 39 -37.09 15.79 -1.91
N PHE A 40 -37.60 14.94 -2.80
CA PHE A 40 -37.77 13.51 -2.50
C PHE A 40 -36.43 12.84 -2.14
N ARG A 41 -35.35 13.19 -2.84
CA ARG A 41 -34.01 12.68 -2.55
C ARG A 41 -33.57 13.03 -1.13
N GLU A 42 -33.72 14.30 -0.73
CA GLU A 42 -33.36 14.75 0.61
C GLU A 42 -34.16 14.03 1.69
N ASP A 43 -35.49 13.97 1.53
CA ASP A 43 -36.39 13.33 2.50
C ASP A 43 -36.19 11.81 2.58
N PHE A 44 -35.96 11.16 1.44
CA PHE A 44 -35.65 9.73 1.38
C PHE A 44 -34.29 9.42 2.01
N CYS A 45 -33.24 10.19 1.67
CA CYS A 45 -31.91 10.02 2.26
C CYS A 45 -31.94 10.20 3.78
N ARG A 46 -32.68 11.21 4.29
CA ARG A 46 -32.88 11.41 5.73
C ARG A 46 -33.58 10.21 6.37
N THR A 47 -34.68 9.76 5.78
CA THR A 47 -35.44 8.60 6.26
C THR A 47 -34.60 7.33 6.32
N VAL A 48 -33.74 7.09 5.32
CA VAL A 48 -32.84 5.94 5.30
C VAL A 48 -31.74 6.08 6.36
N ALA A 49 -31.15 7.26 6.51
CA ALA A 49 -30.11 7.52 7.50
C ALA A 49 -30.60 7.37 8.96
N GLU A 50 -31.88 7.65 9.23
CA GLU A 50 -32.50 7.43 10.54
C GLU A 50 -32.73 5.94 10.86
N ARG A 51 -32.81 5.09 9.84
CA ARG A 51 -33.18 3.66 9.98
C ARG A 51 -31.99 2.72 9.91
N LEU A 52 -30.93 3.09 9.21
CA LEU A 52 -29.76 2.23 8.99
C LEU A 52 -28.56 2.72 9.80
N GLN A 53 -27.77 1.76 10.26
CA GLN A 53 -26.47 1.98 10.88
C GLN A 53 -25.36 1.67 9.88
N PRO A 54 -24.14 2.21 10.05
CA PRO A 54 -23.02 1.94 9.14
C PRO A 54 -22.77 0.45 8.85
N ARG A 55 -22.92 -0.42 9.86
CA ARG A 55 -22.78 -1.88 9.72
C ARG A 55 -23.78 -2.51 8.75
N ASP A 56 -24.96 -1.91 8.58
CA ASP A 56 -26.02 -2.50 7.75
C ASP A 56 -25.67 -2.43 6.26
N PHE A 57 -24.70 -1.59 5.90
CA PHE A 57 -24.16 -1.46 4.55
C PHE A 57 -22.98 -2.42 4.29
N GLU A 58 -22.50 -3.15 5.30
CA GLU A 58 -21.45 -4.13 5.12
C GLU A 58 -22.01 -5.41 4.48
N PRO A 59 -21.41 -5.93 3.39
CA PRO A 59 -21.84 -7.19 2.81
C PRO A 59 -21.67 -8.35 3.80
N GLU A 60 -22.75 -9.07 4.07
CA GLU A 60 -22.73 -10.26 4.92
C GLU A 60 -22.66 -11.54 4.07
N ILE A 61 -21.93 -12.55 4.58
CA ILE A 61 -21.92 -13.89 4.02
C ILE A 61 -22.33 -14.85 5.13
N ASN A 62 -23.46 -15.53 4.93
CA ASN A 62 -23.92 -16.59 5.80
C ASN A 62 -23.11 -17.85 5.53
N ILE A 63 -22.54 -18.44 6.58
CA ILE A 63 -21.76 -19.69 6.49
C ILE A 63 -22.64 -20.83 7.00
N ASP A 64 -22.93 -21.80 6.12
CA ASP A 64 -23.71 -22.98 6.47
C ASP A 64 -22.84 -24.04 7.14
N VAL A 65 -21.59 -24.20 6.68
CA VAL A 65 -20.71 -25.30 7.13
C VAL A 65 -19.29 -24.81 7.39
N PHE A 66 -18.83 -24.95 8.63
CA PHE A 66 -17.40 -24.87 8.95
C PHE A 66 -16.75 -26.24 8.79
N LEU A 67 -15.88 -26.40 7.78
CA LEU A 67 -15.16 -27.65 7.56
C LEU A 67 -14.09 -27.81 8.65
N LYS A 68 -14.08 -28.96 9.33
CA LYS A 68 -13.03 -29.32 10.29
C LYS A 68 -11.79 -29.86 9.58
N LYS A 69 -10.61 -29.71 10.17
CA LYS A 69 -9.31 -30.11 9.56
C LYS A 69 -9.15 -31.62 9.33
N ASP A 70 -9.92 -32.44 10.03
CA ASP A 70 -9.97 -33.89 9.89
C ASP A 70 -10.94 -34.36 8.78
N HIS A 71 -11.65 -33.44 8.14
CA HIS A 71 -12.57 -33.72 7.03
C HIS A 71 -12.05 -33.08 5.75
N ALA A 72 -12.32 -33.75 4.62
CA ALA A 72 -11.98 -33.25 3.29
C ALA A 72 -13.24 -33.10 2.45
N ILE A 73 -13.24 -32.10 1.56
CA ILE A 73 -14.23 -31.98 0.50
C ILE A 73 -13.85 -32.96 -0.62
N THR A 74 -14.68 -33.97 -0.83
CA THR A 74 -14.49 -35.03 -1.82
C THR A 74 -15.49 -34.89 -2.97
N LEU A 75 -15.22 -35.54 -4.12
CA LEU A 75 -16.18 -35.56 -5.23
C LEU A 75 -17.51 -36.19 -4.81
N ASP A 76 -17.49 -37.27 -4.02
CA ASP A 76 -18.70 -37.92 -3.50
C ASP A 76 -19.57 -36.95 -2.69
N LEU A 77 -18.95 -36.11 -1.84
CA LEU A 77 -19.68 -35.06 -1.12
C LEU A 77 -20.35 -34.09 -2.10
N LEU A 78 -19.65 -33.69 -3.16
CA LEU A 78 -20.22 -32.75 -4.14
C LEU A 78 -21.39 -33.36 -4.91
N HIS A 79 -21.28 -34.63 -5.30
CA HIS A 79 -22.39 -35.36 -5.93
C HIS A 79 -23.59 -35.51 -4.99
N GLN A 80 -23.35 -35.64 -3.68
CA GLN A 80 -24.42 -35.63 -2.69
C GLN A 80 -25.09 -34.25 -2.59
N LEU A 81 -24.31 -33.16 -2.63
CA LEU A 81 -24.83 -31.79 -2.60
C LEU A 81 -25.68 -31.45 -3.84
N GLU A 82 -25.41 -32.04 -5.00
CA GLU A 82 -26.23 -31.86 -6.21
C GLU A 82 -27.68 -32.32 -6.01
N HIS A 83 -27.96 -33.25 -5.11
CA HIS A 83 -29.35 -33.63 -4.79
C HIS A 83 -30.16 -32.52 -4.09
N LEU A 84 -29.50 -31.46 -3.62
CA LEU A 84 -30.19 -30.28 -3.05
C LEU A 84 -30.66 -29.31 -4.14
N GLU A 85 -30.32 -29.55 -5.40
CA GLU A 85 -30.77 -28.71 -6.51
C GLU A 85 -32.29 -28.84 -6.77
N PRO A 86 -32.93 -27.81 -7.36
CA PRO A 86 -32.34 -26.60 -7.93
C PRO A 86 -32.01 -25.52 -6.90
N PHE A 87 -30.85 -24.89 -7.05
CA PHE A 87 -30.48 -23.72 -6.25
C PHE A 87 -31.09 -22.42 -6.81
N GLY A 88 -31.38 -21.46 -5.93
CA GLY A 88 -31.94 -20.15 -6.27
C GLY A 88 -32.33 -19.33 -5.03
N CYS A 89 -33.12 -18.27 -5.21
CA CYS A 89 -33.49 -17.33 -4.15
C CYS A 89 -34.17 -17.96 -2.92
N GLY A 90 -34.79 -19.14 -3.06
CA GLY A 90 -35.43 -19.87 -1.96
C GLY A 90 -34.66 -21.10 -1.48
N ASN A 91 -33.51 -21.39 -2.09
CA ASN A 91 -32.67 -22.55 -1.81
C ASN A 91 -31.25 -22.22 -2.27
N GLU A 92 -30.55 -21.38 -1.51
CA GLU A 92 -29.19 -20.98 -1.88
C GLU A 92 -28.24 -22.17 -1.79
N ALA A 93 -27.20 -22.18 -2.65
CA ALA A 93 -26.18 -23.21 -2.56
C ALA A 93 -25.42 -23.07 -1.24
N PRO A 94 -25.15 -24.17 -0.51
CA PRO A 94 -24.55 -24.10 0.81
C PRO A 94 -23.13 -23.51 0.74
N VAL A 95 -22.88 -22.51 1.57
CA VAL A 95 -21.59 -21.83 1.70
C VAL A 95 -20.77 -22.50 2.78
N PHE A 96 -19.56 -22.93 2.40
CA PHE A 96 -18.62 -23.56 3.30
C PHE A 96 -17.55 -22.55 3.75
N ALA A 97 -16.93 -22.83 4.90
CA ALA A 97 -15.80 -22.07 5.40
C ALA A 97 -14.63 -22.93 5.87
N LEU A 98 -13.41 -22.47 5.58
CA LEU A 98 -12.16 -22.95 6.18
C LEU A 98 -11.64 -21.88 7.13
N ARG A 99 -11.18 -22.26 8.32
CA ARG A 99 -10.48 -21.34 9.23
C ARG A 99 -8.98 -21.57 9.20
N ASP A 100 -8.19 -20.50 9.12
CA ASP A 100 -6.72 -20.60 9.08
C ASP A 100 -6.16 -21.51 7.96
N ALA A 101 -6.76 -21.47 6.77
CA ALA A 101 -6.21 -22.14 5.59
C ALA A 101 -4.90 -21.45 5.15
N VAL A 102 -3.91 -22.23 4.70
CA VAL A 102 -2.65 -21.68 4.19
C VAL A 102 -2.78 -21.44 2.69
N LEU A 103 -2.57 -20.20 2.26
CA LEU A 103 -2.71 -19.80 0.87
C LEU A 103 -1.38 -19.93 0.13
N HIS A 104 -1.40 -20.53 -1.06
CA HIS A 104 -0.21 -20.73 -1.89
C HIS A 104 -0.44 -20.24 -3.32
N SER A 105 0.65 -19.73 -3.91
CA SER A 105 0.72 -19.34 -5.33
C SER A 105 -0.43 -18.45 -5.81
N PRO A 106 -0.78 -17.37 -5.08
CA PRO A 106 -1.80 -16.43 -5.54
C PRO A 106 -1.33 -15.75 -6.82
N ARG A 107 -2.22 -15.70 -7.81
CA ARG A 107 -1.98 -15.05 -9.10
C ARG A 107 -3.29 -14.62 -9.72
N THR A 108 -3.22 -13.59 -10.56
CA THR A 108 -4.35 -13.20 -11.39
C THR A 108 -4.47 -14.10 -12.62
N VAL A 109 -5.69 -14.29 -13.12
CA VAL A 109 -6.00 -15.04 -14.34
C VAL A 109 -7.08 -14.34 -15.16
N GLY A 110 -7.23 -14.75 -16.42
CA GLY A 110 -8.14 -14.12 -17.40
C GLY A 110 -7.44 -13.05 -18.24
N ARG A 111 -8.06 -12.68 -19.36
CA ARG A 111 -7.51 -11.69 -20.31
C ARG A 111 -7.23 -10.35 -19.62
N GLU A 112 -8.13 -9.95 -18.74
CA GLU A 112 -8.07 -8.68 -18.01
C GLU A 112 -7.41 -8.80 -16.63
N GLN A 113 -6.90 -9.99 -16.25
CA GLN A 113 -6.31 -10.24 -14.92
C GLN A 113 -7.27 -9.98 -13.74
N ASN A 114 -8.58 -9.98 -13.99
CA ASN A 114 -9.59 -9.61 -13.00
C ASN A 114 -9.98 -10.73 -12.01
N HIS A 115 -9.43 -11.94 -12.14
CA HIS A 115 -9.77 -13.06 -11.27
C HIS A 115 -8.57 -13.53 -10.46
N LEU A 116 -8.76 -13.83 -9.19
CA LEU A 116 -7.71 -14.35 -8.32
C LEU A 116 -7.77 -15.87 -8.29
N ARG A 117 -6.66 -16.53 -8.59
CA ARG A 117 -6.48 -17.97 -8.45
C ARG A 117 -5.39 -18.26 -7.43
N LEU A 118 -5.62 -19.24 -6.57
CA LEU A 118 -4.68 -19.68 -5.55
C LEU A 118 -4.91 -21.14 -5.19
N PHE A 119 -4.03 -21.70 -4.38
CA PHE A 119 -4.26 -22.97 -3.70
C PHE A 119 -4.50 -22.73 -2.21
N ALA A 120 -5.55 -23.35 -1.67
CA ALA A 120 -5.85 -23.32 -0.24
C ALA A 120 -5.49 -24.69 0.37
N GLU A 121 -4.46 -24.71 1.21
CA GLU A 121 -4.05 -25.89 1.95
C GLU A 121 -4.77 -25.94 3.31
N TYR A 122 -5.47 -27.04 3.55
CA TYR A 122 -6.25 -27.25 4.76
C TYR A 122 -6.39 -28.75 5.05
N GLY A 123 -6.15 -29.16 6.30
CA GLY A 123 -6.27 -30.58 6.69
C GLY A 123 -5.35 -31.54 5.92
N GLY A 124 -4.24 -31.05 5.37
CA GLY A 124 -3.33 -31.84 4.51
C GLY A 124 -3.79 -31.99 3.06
N VAL A 125 -4.91 -31.37 2.67
CA VAL A 125 -5.41 -31.33 1.29
C VAL A 125 -5.16 -29.94 0.70
N SER A 126 -4.78 -29.90 -0.58
CA SER A 126 -4.59 -28.65 -1.32
C SER A 126 -5.70 -28.48 -2.35
N TYR A 127 -6.52 -27.44 -2.18
CA TYR A 127 -7.64 -27.14 -3.05
C TYR A 127 -7.31 -26.03 -4.04
N ASN A 128 -7.46 -26.31 -5.33
CA ASN A 128 -7.43 -25.25 -6.34
C ASN A 128 -8.65 -24.35 -6.12
N SER A 129 -8.42 -23.04 -6.06
CA SER A 129 -9.43 -22.07 -5.67
C SER A 129 -9.44 -20.87 -6.62
N ILE A 130 -10.62 -20.35 -6.92
CA ILE A 130 -10.81 -19.18 -7.77
C ILE A 130 -11.79 -18.20 -7.13
N MET A 131 -11.43 -16.92 -7.12
CA MET A 131 -12.31 -15.81 -6.78
C MET A 131 -12.56 -14.99 -8.04
N TRP A 132 -13.78 -15.08 -8.55
CA TRP A 132 -14.21 -14.23 -9.66
C TRP A 132 -14.23 -12.78 -9.23
N GLN A 133 -13.79 -11.88 -10.12
CA GLN A 133 -13.57 -10.46 -9.83
C GLN A 133 -12.66 -10.16 -8.61
N GLY A 134 -11.89 -11.15 -8.13
CA GLY A 134 -10.99 -10.98 -6.98
C GLY A 134 -9.59 -10.48 -7.33
N GLY A 135 -9.30 -10.12 -8.59
CA GLY A 135 -7.94 -9.80 -9.03
C GLY A 135 -7.27 -8.66 -8.26
N ALA A 136 -8.06 -7.65 -7.86
CA ALA A 136 -7.61 -6.52 -7.05
C ALA A 136 -7.13 -6.91 -5.63
N LEU A 137 -7.45 -8.12 -5.15
CA LEU A 137 -6.99 -8.62 -3.84
C LEU A 137 -5.60 -9.27 -3.91
N LEU A 138 -5.00 -9.45 -5.09
CA LEU A 138 -3.65 -10.00 -5.21
C LEU A 138 -2.59 -9.31 -4.32
N PRO A 139 -2.56 -7.95 -4.17
CA PRO A 139 -1.63 -7.30 -3.25
C PRO A 139 -1.86 -7.70 -1.78
N ALA A 140 -3.08 -8.07 -1.38
CA ALA A 140 -3.40 -8.51 -0.02
C ALA A 140 -3.05 -9.98 0.22
N VAL A 141 -3.14 -10.81 -0.82
CA VAL A 141 -3.00 -12.26 -0.69
C VAL A 141 -1.57 -12.70 -0.98
N GLY A 142 -0.88 -13.18 0.06
CA GLY A 142 0.48 -13.70 -0.05
C GLY A 142 0.60 -15.21 0.01
N SER A 143 1.61 -15.75 -0.67
CA SER A 143 2.02 -17.14 -0.45
C SER A 143 2.41 -17.38 1.00
N ASN A 144 2.08 -18.56 1.50
CA ASN A 144 2.33 -19.00 2.87
C ASN A 144 1.72 -18.08 3.94
N THR A 145 0.58 -17.44 3.63
CA THR A 145 -0.21 -16.68 4.60
C THR A 145 -1.42 -17.49 5.03
N LYS A 146 -1.90 -17.25 6.26
CA LYS A 146 -3.13 -17.86 6.78
C LYS A 146 -4.31 -16.94 6.53
N ALA A 147 -5.44 -17.52 6.14
CA ALA A 147 -6.70 -16.80 5.99
C ALA A 147 -7.89 -17.72 6.31
N ASP A 148 -8.98 -17.11 6.76
CA ASP A 148 -10.29 -17.74 6.71
C ASP A 148 -10.86 -17.57 5.30
N LEU A 149 -11.50 -18.59 4.78
CA LEU A 149 -12.08 -18.62 3.43
C LEU A 149 -13.56 -18.95 3.53
N ALA A 150 -14.41 -18.19 2.84
CA ALA A 150 -15.79 -18.56 2.56
C ALA A 150 -15.90 -18.92 1.07
N PHE A 151 -16.56 -20.04 0.73
CA PHE A 151 -16.55 -20.55 -0.63
C PHE A 151 -17.73 -21.46 -0.94
N LEU A 152 -18.01 -21.60 -2.24
CA LEU A 152 -18.88 -22.64 -2.78
C LEU A 152 -18.00 -23.77 -3.32
N PRO A 153 -18.16 -25.01 -2.86
CA PRO A 153 -17.44 -26.12 -3.46
C PRO A 153 -18.06 -26.48 -4.82
N LYS A 154 -17.22 -26.71 -5.82
CA LYS A 154 -17.63 -26.98 -7.20
C LYS A 154 -16.88 -28.18 -7.77
N ILE A 155 -17.58 -28.98 -8.58
CA ILE A 155 -16.93 -29.97 -9.45
C ILE A 155 -16.39 -29.21 -10.65
N ASN A 156 -15.10 -29.38 -10.93
CA ASN A 156 -14.46 -28.89 -12.14
C ASN A 156 -14.10 -30.07 -13.04
N PHE A 157 -14.65 -30.09 -14.24
CA PHE A 157 -14.36 -31.10 -15.26
C PHE A 157 -13.38 -30.55 -16.30
N PHE A 158 -12.20 -31.15 -16.40
CA PHE A 158 -11.20 -30.73 -17.39
C PHE A 158 -10.46 -31.95 -17.95
N ARG A 159 -10.38 -32.03 -19.29
CA ARG A 159 -9.71 -33.13 -20.03
C ARG A 159 -10.15 -34.53 -19.57
N GLY A 160 -11.45 -34.72 -19.33
CA GLY A 160 -11.99 -36.01 -18.93
C GLY A 160 -11.85 -36.34 -17.44
N MET A 161 -11.34 -35.41 -16.62
CA MET A 161 -11.10 -35.64 -15.20
C MET A 161 -11.85 -34.61 -14.35
N GLU A 162 -12.58 -35.11 -13.36
CA GLU A 162 -13.21 -34.30 -12.32
C GLU A 162 -12.23 -33.98 -11.21
N SER A 163 -12.38 -32.79 -10.64
CA SER A 163 -11.62 -32.35 -9.48
C SER A 163 -12.44 -31.40 -8.64
N VAL A 164 -12.17 -31.36 -7.34
CA VAL A 164 -12.76 -30.40 -6.42
C VAL A 164 -12.11 -29.03 -6.63
N ASN A 165 -12.94 -28.01 -6.81
CA ASN A 165 -12.54 -26.62 -6.90
C ASN A 165 -13.32 -25.77 -5.89
N LEU A 166 -12.66 -24.78 -5.26
CA LEU A 166 -13.35 -23.85 -4.36
C LEU A 166 -13.58 -22.53 -5.10
N GLN A 167 -14.83 -22.19 -5.33
CA GLN A 167 -15.19 -20.84 -5.76
C GLN A 167 -15.25 -19.95 -4.51
N LEU A 168 -14.20 -19.16 -4.30
CA LEU A 168 -14.10 -18.27 -3.14
C LEU A 168 -15.10 -17.12 -3.27
N LEU A 169 -15.83 -16.86 -2.19
CA LEU A 169 -16.73 -15.73 -2.02
C LEU A 169 -16.06 -14.62 -1.21
N ALA A 170 -15.28 -14.99 -0.19
CA ALA A 170 -14.50 -14.06 0.60
C ALA A 170 -13.22 -14.68 1.16
N ILE A 171 -12.24 -13.82 1.41
CA ILE A 171 -10.99 -14.11 2.09
C ILE A 171 -10.91 -13.15 3.26
N ARG A 172 -10.71 -13.67 4.48
CA ARG A 172 -10.53 -12.84 5.67
C ARG A 172 -9.20 -13.16 6.32
N GLN A 173 -8.42 -12.11 6.59
CA GLN A 173 -7.20 -12.18 7.37
C GLN A 173 -7.36 -11.29 8.60
N PRO A 174 -6.86 -11.70 9.79
CA PRO A 174 -6.95 -10.85 10.99
C PRO A 174 -6.25 -9.50 10.84
N LEU A 175 -5.18 -9.47 10.04
CA LEU A 175 -4.41 -8.30 9.66
C LEU A 175 -4.12 -8.45 8.17
N THR A 176 -4.37 -7.42 7.38
CA THR A 176 -4.26 -7.48 5.92
C THR A 176 -3.13 -6.59 5.44
N ILE A 177 -2.18 -7.14 4.68
CA ILE A 177 -1.07 -6.36 4.09
C ILE A 177 -1.25 -6.29 2.58
N PHE A 178 -1.62 -5.13 2.06
CA PHE A 178 -1.60 -4.82 0.63
C PHE A 178 -0.18 -4.41 0.20
N ASP A 179 0.56 -5.34 -0.40
CA ASP A 179 1.93 -5.11 -0.85
C ASP A 179 1.98 -4.75 -2.34
N TYR A 180 2.07 -3.45 -2.64
CA TYR A 180 2.15 -2.92 -4.00
C TYR A 180 3.59 -2.70 -4.49
N ARG A 181 4.62 -3.00 -3.68
CA ARG A 181 6.03 -2.75 -4.04
C ARG A 181 6.48 -3.40 -5.35
N GLN A 182 5.81 -4.49 -5.75
CA GLN A 182 6.10 -5.26 -6.97
C GLN A 182 5.05 -5.04 -8.07
N GLN A 183 4.05 -4.19 -7.86
CA GLN A 183 2.96 -3.96 -8.81
C GLN A 183 3.19 -2.69 -9.62
N ALA A 184 2.74 -2.72 -10.87
CA ALA A 184 2.67 -1.53 -11.71
C ALA A 184 1.34 -0.82 -11.44
N GLY A 185 1.39 0.47 -11.15
CA GLY A 185 0.22 1.30 -10.91
C GLY A 185 0.59 2.67 -10.35
N GLU A 186 -0.28 3.64 -10.56
CA GLU A 186 -0.10 4.97 -9.97
C GLU A 186 -0.53 4.93 -8.50
N LYS A 187 0.40 5.26 -7.59
CA LYS A 187 0.15 5.24 -6.13
C LYS A 187 -1.09 6.07 -5.78
N ALA A 188 -1.30 7.18 -6.47
CA ALA A 188 -2.44 8.06 -6.23
C ALA A 188 -3.79 7.42 -6.52
N ASP A 189 -3.89 6.55 -7.53
CA ASP A 189 -5.15 5.88 -7.83
C ASP A 189 -5.48 4.81 -6.80
N ILE A 190 -4.45 4.16 -6.24
CA ILE A 190 -4.59 3.22 -5.12
C ILE A 190 -5.10 3.96 -3.88
N VAL A 191 -4.48 5.09 -3.51
CA VAL A 191 -4.94 5.92 -2.37
C VAL A 191 -6.38 6.37 -2.56
N ARG A 192 -6.74 6.87 -3.75
CA ARG A 192 -8.13 7.27 -4.07
C ARG A 192 -9.11 6.10 -4.01
N ALA A 193 -8.68 4.88 -4.34
CA ALA A 193 -9.52 3.71 -4.19
C ALA A 193 -9.86 3.45 -2.72
N PHE A 194 -8.87 3.47 -1.83
CA PHE A 194 -9.09 3.36 -0.38
C PHE A 194 -9.94 4.50 0.16
N LEU A 195 -9.67 5.75 -0.24
CA LEU A 195 -10.47 6.91 0.21
C LEU A 195 -11.95 6.84 -0.20
N ARG A 196 -12.27 6.14 -1.30
CA ARG A 196 -13.67 5.93 -1.72
C ARG A 196 -14.36 4.80 -0.96
N SER A 197 -13.63 3.77 -0.55
CA SER A 197 -14.22 2.57 0.07
C SER A 197 -14.16 2.57 1.58
N GLU A 198 -13.26 3.35 2.18
CA GLU A 198 -12.99 3.29 3.62
C GLU A 198 -13.39 4.58 4.33
N PRO A 199 -14.03 4.49 5.51
CA PRO A 199 -14.50 5.66 6.25
C PRO A 199 -13.36 6.50 6.84
N SER A 200 -12.16 5.93 7.00
CA SER A 200 -10.97 6.61 7.51
C SER A 200 -9.72 5.97 6.93
N VAL A 201 -8.84 6.78 6.37
CA VAL A 201 -7.56 6.36 5.79
C VAL A 201 -6.43 7.19 6.38
N THR A 202 -5.36 6.53 6.81
CA THR A 202 -4.13 7.17 7.29
C THR A 202 -3.02 7.00 6.27
N LEU A 203 -2.40 8.10 5.86
CA LEU A 203 -1.31 8.12 4.89
C LEU A 203 -0.01 8.57 5.55
N PHE A 204 0.97 7.68 5.58
CA PHE A 204 2.32 7.98 6.04
C PHE A 204 3.21 8.44 4.89
N VAL A 205 3.88 9.57 5.09
CA VAL A 205 4.83 10.18 4.15
C VAL A 205 6.14 10.57 4.85
N ASN A 206 7.18 10.88 4.08
CA ASN A 206 8.39 11.48 4.65
C ASN A 206 8.09 12.90 5.19
N GLY A 207 8.81 13.32 6.25
CA GLY A 207 8.71 14.69 6.78
C GLY A 207 9.05 15.74 5.72
N GLY A 208 8.22 16.78 5.58
CA GLY A 208 8.39 17.83 4.56
C GLY A 208 8.09 17.40 3.12
N SER A 209 7.53 16.21 2.91
CA SER A 209 7.13 15.73 1.58
C SER A 209 5.83 16.38 1.09
N ALA A 210 5.76 16.70 -0.20
CA ALA A 210 4.55 17.14 -0.90
C ALA A 210 3.62 15.98 -1.31
N SER A 211 3.98 14.73 -0.99
CA SER A 211 3.28 13.53 -1.46
C SER A 211 1.80 13.42 -1.08
N ALA A 212 1.37 14.12 -0.01
CA ALA A 212 -0.02 14.13 0.42
C ALA A 212 -0.87 15.24 -0.23
N GLU A 213 -0.25 16.25 -0.86
CA GLU A 213 -0.95 17.39 -1.48
C GLU A 213 -2.05 16.98 -2.47
N PRO A 214 -1.89 15.94 -3.31
CA PRO A 214 -2.94 15.52 -4.25
C PRO A 214 -4.24 15.02 -3.59
N PHE A 215 -4.23 14.81 -2.27
CA PHE A 215 -5.36 14.28 -1.51
C PHE A 215 -5.85 15.24 -0.42
N ALA A 216 -5.34 16.47 -0.36
CA ALA A 216 -5.61 17.43 0.71
C ALA A 216 -7.10 17.71 0.95
N ASP A 217 -7.92 17.64 -0.11
CA ASP A 217 -9.37 17.87 -0.04
C ASP A 217 -10.18 16.65 0.45
N SER A 218 -9.51 15.53 0.80
CA SER A 218 -10.19 14.29 1.20
C SER A 218 -10.57 14.34 2.68
N PRO A 219 -11.86 14.39 3.04
CA PRO A 219 -12.29 14.65 4.43
C PRO A 219 -12.02 13.47 5.38
N ASN A 220 -11.82 12.27 4.85
CA ASN A 220 -11.54 11.04 5.58
C ASN A 220 -10.05 10.66 5.59
N LEU A 221 -9.16 11.58 5.20
CA LEU A 221 -7.72 11.36 5.18
C LEU A 221 -7.05 11.96 6.41
N THR A 222 -6.25 11.15 7.10
CA THR A 222 -5.29 11.61 8.11
C THR A 222 -3.88 11.46 7.56
N VAL A 223 -3.10 12.54 7.54
CA VAL A 223 -1.69 12.50 7.10
C VAL A 223 -0.79 12.39 8.32
N ARG A 224 0.19 11.49 8.25
CA ARG A 224 1.23 11.28 9.26
C ARG A 224 2.61 11.22 8.63
N HIS A 225 3.63 11.44 9.44
CA HIS A 225 5.02 11.33 9.06
C HIS A 225 5.64 10.04 9.60
N TYR A 226 6.57 9.47 8.84
CA TYR A 226 7.35 8.33 9.31
C TYR A 226 8.00 8.66 10.68
N GLY A 227 7.85 7.73 11.63
CA GLY A 227 8.30 7.88 13.02
C GLY A 227 7.18 8.24 14.00
N GLU A 228 6.03 8.69 13.51
CA GLU A 228 4.82 8.83 14.30
C GLU A 228 4.13 7.46 14.50
N ARG A 229 3.31 7.36 15.56
CA ARG A 229 2.47 6.19 15.81
C ARG A 229 1.01 6.46 15.46
N CYS A 230 0.30 5.39 15.08
CA CYS A 230 -1.14 5.45 14.91
C CYS A 230 -1.84 5.48 16.28
N GLY A 231 -2.96 6.20 16.35
CA GLY A 231 -3.89 6.23 17.47
C GLY A 231 -4.98 5.17 17.35
N SER A 232 -5.80 5.06 18.40
CA SER A 232 -6.98 4.19 18.41
C SER A 232 -7.99 4.63 17.35
N GLY A 233 -8.40 3.72 16.46
CA GLY A 233 -9.41 3.96 15.42
C GLY A 233 -8.86 4.10 14.01
N GLU A 234 -7.54 4.23 13.83
CA GLU A 234 -6.92 4.20 12.51
C GLU A 234 -6.89 2.76 11.98
N ARG A 235 -7.80 2.45 11.05
CA ARG A 235 -8.01 1.10 10.52
C ARG A 235 -7.19 0.82 9.26
N VAL A 236 -7.08 1.79 8.36
CA VAL A 236 -6.43 1.63 7.06
C VAL A 236 -5.22 2.55 7.03
N VAL A 237 -4.03 1.97 6.95
CA VAL A 237 -2.76 2.69 7.04
C VAL A 237 -1.94 2.42 5.79
N LEU A 238 -1.51 3.48 5.10
CA LEU A 238 -0.79 3.40 3.82
C LEU A 238 0.59 4.03 3.97
N LEU A 239 1.66 3.28 3.70
CA LEU A 239 3.03 3.79 3.63
C LEU A 239 3.31 4.21 2.18
N TYR A 240 3.28 5.51 1.92
CA TYR A 240 3.18 6.04 0.56
C TYR A 240 4.53 6.15 -0.16
N ASP A 241 5.52 6.74 0.50
CA ASP A 241 6.86 6.98 -0.06
C ASP A 241 7.90 6.02 0.53
N LEU A 242 9.04 5.85 -0.14
CA LEU A 242 10.14 5.10 0.46
C LEU A 242 10.61 5.80 1.75
N PRO A 243 10.58 5.14 2.92
CA PRO A 243 10.99 5.76 4.18
C PRO A 243 12.46 6.19 4.16
N ARG A 244 12.75 7.41 4.64
CA ARG A 244 14.13 7.93 4.83
C ARG A 244 14.71 7.66 6.23
N GLN A 245 14.00 6.87 7.03
CA GLN A 245 14.43 6.36 8.32
C GLN A 245 13.93 4.93 8.51
N ASP A 246 14.54 4.17 9.42
CA ASP A 246 14.09 2.80 9.68
C ASP A 246 12.80 2.79 10.50
N ILE A 247 11.70 2.42 9.84
CA ILE A 247 10.38 2.28 10.45
C ILE A 247 10.03 0.82 10.77
N PHE A 248 10.88 -0.15 10.41
CA PHE A 248 10.59 -1.57 10.58
C PHE A 248 11.27 -2.16 11.83
N THR A 249 11.26 -1.37 12.90
CA THR A 249 11.76 -1.70 14.24
C THR A 249 10.60 -1.70 15.25
N PRO A 250 10.71 -2.43 16.39
CA PRO A 250 9.73 -2.35 17.48
C PRO A 250 9.34 -0.94 17.91
N GLU A 251 10.31 -0.04 17.91
CA GLU A 251 10.18 1.28 18.49
C GLU A 251 9.50 2.24 17.51
N ALA A 252 9.75 2.07 16.20
CA ALA A 252 9.33 3.01 15.15
C ALA A 252 8.19 2.50 14.25
N PHE A 253 7.85 1.21 14.30
CA PHE A 253 6.75 0.68 13.48
C PHE A 253 5.42 1.32 13.90
N PRO A 254 4.62 1.86 12.96
CA PRO A 254 3.50 2.75 13.30
C PRO A 254 2.27 2.02 13.86
N LEU A 255 2.22 0.69 13.80
CA LEU A 255 1.06 -0.14 14.18
C LEU A 255 1.39 -1.08 15.34
N GLU A 256 0.41 -1.31 16.20
CA GLU A 256 0.51 -2.20 17.36
C GLU A 256 -0.84 -2.88 17.64
N GLY A 257 -0.84 -4.16 18.02
CA GLY A 257 -2.06 -4.94 18.28
C GLY A 257 -3.07 -4.95 17.13
N GLN A 258 -4.27 -4.39 17.38
CA GLN A 258 -5.36 -4.30 16.40
C GLN A 258 -5.43 -2.95 15.67
N VAL A 259 -4.53 -2.01 15.98
CA VAL A 259 -4.46 -0.75 15.23
C VAL A 259 -4.01 -1.04 13.80
N GLY A 260 -4.73 -0.47 12.83
CA GLY A 260 -4.39 -0.53 11.43
C GLY A 260 -4.73 -1.81 10.70
N GLU A 261 -5.88 -2.47 10.96
CA GLU A 261 -6.37 -3.73 10.33
C GLU A 261 -5.94 -3.98 8.87
N MET A 262 -5.81 -2.92 8.07
CA MET A 262 -5.21 -2.95 6.75
C MET A 262 -3.96 -2.07 6.65
N LEU A 263 -2.85 -2.64 6.20
CA LEU A 263 -1.60 -1.94 5.91
C LEU A 263 -1.28 -2.01 4.41
N GLY A 264 -1.15 -0.86 3.74
CA GLY A 264 -0.70 -0.75 2.37
C GLY A 264 0.77 -0.33 2.28
N LEU A 265 1.59 -1.04 1.50
CA LEU A 265 2.93 -0.62 1.10
C LEU A 265 2.88 -0.14 -0.35
N LEU A 266 2.93 1.18 -0.55
CA LEU A 266 2.72 1.79 -1.87
C LEU A 266 4.01 2.21 -2.56
N TYR A 267 5.07 2.49 -1.80
CA TYR A 267 6.39 2.71 -2.39
C TYR A 267 6.84 1.46 -3.16
N GLY A 268 7.68 1.61 -4.18
CA GLY A 268 8.14 0.48 -4.99
C GLY A 268 9.52 0.69 -5.59
N TRP A 269 9.81 -0.05 -6.66
CA TRP A 269 11.10 0.03 -7.35
C TRP A 269 11.40 1.41 -7.94
N ARG A 270 10.37 2.18 -8.30
CA ARG A 270 10.53 3.55 -8.81
C ARG A 270 11.04 4.48 -7.71
N ASP A 271 10.36 4.51 -6.55
CA ASP A 271 10.79 5.29 -5.39
C ASP A 271 12.19 4.89 -4.92
N PHE A 272 12.50 3.58 -4.93
CA PHE A 272 13.83 3.06 -4.62
C PHE A 272 14.90 3.63 -5.56
N ARG A 273 14.64 3.60 -6.87
CA ARG A 273 15.61 4.13 -7.85
C ARG A 273 15.79 5.64 -7.70
N GLU A 274 14.71 6.39 -7.61
CA GLU A 274 14.75 7.85 -7.42
C GLU A 274 15.53 8.21 -6.14
N ALA A 275 15.34 7.47 -5.05
CA ALA A 275 16.08 7.66 -3.81
C ALA A 275 17.57 7.30 -3.94
N MET A 276 17.91 6.22 -4.64
CA MET A 276 19.30 5.82 -4.89
C MET A 276 20.04 6.81 -5.78
N ASP A 277 19.40 7.26 -6.87
CA ASP A 277 19.98 8.25 -7.79
C ASP A 277 20.21 9.59 -7.09
N GLY A 278 19.24 10.03 -6.27
CA GLY A 278 19.39 11.23 -5.44
C GLY A 278 20.52 11.11 -4.43
N LEU A 279 20.65 9.96 -3.77
CA LEU A 279 21.74 9.69 -2.83
C LEU A 279 23.10 9.70 -3.52
N GLU A 280 23.22 9.10 -4.71
CA GLU A 280 24.47 9.12 -5.48
C GLU A 280 24.87 10.52 -5.94
N ALA A 281 23.89 11.38 -6.25
CA ALA A 281 24.14 12.77 -6.62
C ALA A 281 24.62 13.63 -5.43
N GLU A 282 24.19 13.34 -4.20
CA GLU A 282 24.59 14.07 -3.00
C GLU A 282 25.94 13.60 -2.42
N LEU A 283 26.33 12.35 -2.64
CA LEU A 283 27.54 11.79 -2.07
C LEU A 283 28.80 12.23 -2.84
N PRO A 284 29.89 12.63 -2.14
CA PRO A 284 31.11 13.04 -2.78
C PRO A 284 31.80 11.83 -3.44
N GLY A 285 31.65 11.68 -4.75
CA GLY A 285 32.29 10.61 -5.52
C GLY A 285 33.75 10.92 -5.88
N HIS A 286 34.58 9.88 -6.00
CA HIS A 286 36.01 10.06 -6.37
C HIS A 286 36.18 10.80 -7.71
N ALA A 287 35.35 10.50 -8.71
CA ALA A 287 35.39 11.16 -10.02
C ALA A 287 35.08 12.66 -9.92
N HIS A 288 34.02 13.01 -9.18
CA HIS A 288 33.62 14.40 -8.91
C HIS A 288 34.73 15.16 -8.17
N LEU A 289 35.20 14.63 -7.03
CA LEU A 289 36.27 15.26 -6.25
C LEU A 289 37.56 15.45 -7.06
N SER A 290 37.87 14.51 -7.96
CA SER A 290 39.02 14.65 -8.87
C SER A 290 38.86 15.78 -9.90
N LEU A 291 37.63 16.03 -10.36
CA LEU A 291 37.31 17.17 -11.24
C LEU A 291 37.36 18.49 -10.46
N ALA A 292 36.69 18.52 -9.31
CA ALA A 292 36.65 19.66 -8.40
C ALA A 292 38.05 20.11 -7.96
N TYR A 293 38.91 19.19 -7.51
CA TYR A 293 40.30 19.48 -7.15
C TYR A 293 41.06 20.11 -8.33
N ARG A 294 40.95 19.54 -9.54
CA ARG A 294 41.65 20.06 -10.73
C ARG A 294 41.15 21.46 -11.11
N TYR A 295 39.86 21.71 -10.96
CA TYR A 295 39.26 23.01 -11.24
C TYR A 295 39.80 24.08 -10.27
N ILE A 296 39.72 23.81 -8.96
CA ILE A 296 40.20 24.73 -7.92
C ILE A 296 41.71 24.96 -8.09
N TYR A 297 42.49 23.91 -8.31
CA TYR A 297 43.93 24.01 -8.52
C TYR A 297 44.31 24.90 -9.71
N ARG A 298 43.62 24.75 -10.86
CA ARG A 298 43.85 25.60 -12.04
C ARG A 298 43.52 27.07 -11.75
N THR A 299 42.41 27.31 -11.06
CA THR A 299 41.98 28.64 -10.66
C THR A 299 43.02 29.28 -9.74
N LEU A 300 43.43 28.59 -8.68
CA LEU A 300 44.42 29.09 -7.71
C LEU A 300 45.83 29.25 -8.28
N ARG A 301 46.17 28.51 -9.34
CA ARG A 301 47.42 28.69 -10.07
C ARG A 301 47.43 29.99 -10.89
N SER A 302 46.26 30.41 -11.38
CA SER A 302 46.10 31.69 -12.10
C SER A 302 45.90 32.87 -11.16
N GLN A 303 45.33 32.63 -9.98
CA GLN A 303 45.00 33.64 -8.97
C GLN A 303 45.36 33.09 -7.58
N ALA A 304 46.37 33.64 -6.92
CA ALA A 304 46.91 33.05 -5.67
C ALA A 304 45.86 32.90 -4.54
N VAL A 305 44.80 33.72 -4.57
CA VAL A 305 43.67 33.72 -3.64
C VAL A 305 42.38 33.86 -4.45
N CYS A 306 41.33 33.12 -4.10
CA CYS A 306 40.01 33.30 -4.70
C CYS A 306 38.89 33.31 -3.64
N LYS A 307 37.82 34.07 -3.90
CA LYS A 307 36.62 34.08 -3.06
C LYS A 307 35.73 32.87 -3.36
N ILE A 308 35.17 32.27 -2.31
CA ILE A 308 34.45 31.00 -2.42
C ILE A 308 33.13 31.13 -3.20
N GLY A 309 32.34 32.17 -2.95
CA GLY A 309 31.09 32.41 -3.68
C GLY A 309 31.29 32.44 -5.21
N PRO A 310 32.11 33.38 -5.74
CA PRO A 310 32.42 33.45 -7.17
C PRO A 310 33.05 32.18 -7.73
N LEU A 311 33.88 31.49 -6.93
CA LEU A 311 34.47 30.20 -7.33
C LEU A 311 33.38 29.14 -7.57
N LYS A 312 32.41 29.01 -6.66
CA LYS A 312 31.30 28.05 -6.79
C LYS A 312 30.45 28.35 -8.02
N GLU A 313 30.13 29.63 -8.28
CA GLU A 313 29.36 30.07 -9.45
C GLU A 313 30.08 29.75 -10.76
N SER A 314 31.38 30.06 -10.84
CA SER A 314 32.20 29.78 -12.02
C SER A 314 32.39 28.29 -12.26
N ALA A 315 32.57 27.51 -11.18
CA ALA A 315 32.70 26.06 -11.25
C ALA A 315 31.40 25.39 -11.71
N ALA A 316 30.25 25.83 -11.19
CA ALA A 316 28.93 25.38 -11.65
C ALA A 316 28.70 25.70 -13.13
N SER A 317 29.07 26.89 -13.57
CA SER A 317 29.02 27.29 -15.00
C SER A 317 29.93 26.41 -15.89
N SER A 318 30.98 25.83 -15.30
CA SER A 318 31.91 24.90 -15.95
C SER A 318 31.52 23.42 -15.77
N GLN A 319 30.29 23.13 -15.32
CA GLN A 319 29.77 21.79 -15.05
C GLN A 319 30.54 21.01 -13.97
N VAL A 320 31.15 21.72 -13.01
CA VAL A 320 31.80 21.14 -11.83
C VAL A 320 31.28 21.84 -10.58
N PRO A 321 30.02 21.60 -10.18
CA PRO A 321 29.45 22.29 -9.02
C PRO A 321 30.25 21.97 -7.75
N LEU A 322 30.61 23.00 -6.98
CA LEU A 322 31.38 22.84 -5.75
C LEU A 322 30.47 23.02 -4.54
N SER A 323 30.34 21.96 -3.74
CA SER A 323 29.63 22.02 -2.46
C SER A 323 30.55 22.48 -1.32
N ASP A 324 29.98 22.93 -0.19
CA ASP A 324 30.79 23.15 1.03
C ASP A 324 31.41 21.86 1.56
N THR A 325 30.75 20.71 1.31
CA THR A 325 31.29 19.40 1.68
C THR A 325 32.56 19.09 0.88
N ASP A 326 32.61 19.41 -0.42
CA ASP A 326 33.80 19.22 -1.24
C ASP A 326 34.98 20.06 -0.71
N LEU A 327 34.73 21.34 -0.39
CA LEU A 327 35.74 22.25 0.13
C LEU A 327 36.27 21.79 1.50
N GLN A 328 35.37 21.37 2.39
CA GLN A 328 35.72 20.82 3.69
C GLN A 328 36.62 19.58 3.57
N ILE A 329 36.30 18.66 2.65
CA ILE A 329 37.12 17.47 2.38
C ILE A 329 38.52 17.88 1.92
N PHE A 330 38.64 18.83 1.00
CA PHE A 330 39.95 19.26 0.52
C PHE A 330 40.77 20.01 1.58
N GLU A 331 40.13 20.73 2.49
CA GLU A 331 40.78 21.40 3.62
C GLU A 331 41.32 20.39 4.64
N GLU A 332 40.54 19.37 4.99
CA GLU A 332 40.96 18.26 5.87
C GLU A 332 42.14 17.48 5.29
N LEU A 333 42.18 17.30 3.97
CA LEU A 333 43.31 16.70 3.25
C LEU A 333 44.48 17.68 3.03
N HIS A 334 44.34 18.91 3.52
CA HIS A 334 45.30 20.00 3.40
C HIS A 334 45.64 20.41 1.96
N PHE A 335 44.82 20.06 0.97
CA PHE A 335 45.04 20.45 -0.43
C PHE A 335 44.82 21.95 -0.64
N PHE A 336 43.86 22.51 0.08
CA PHE A 336 43.56 23.94 0.11
C PHE A 336 43.44 24.43 1.56
N ARG A 337 43.54 25.73 1.78
CA ARG A 337 43.30 26.36 3.08
C ARG A 337 42.18 27.38 2.94
N ARG A 338 41.23 27.36 3.88
CA ARG A 338 40.11 28.30 3.94
C ARG A 338 40.37 29.35 5.03
N GLN A 339 40.21 30.62 4.69
CA GLN A 339 40.22 31.74 5.64
C GLN A 339 39.03 32.64 5.34
N GLU A 340 38.07 32.72 6.26
CA GLU A 340 36.81 33.44 6.05
C GLU A 340 36.10 33.00 4.75
N ASP A 341 36.05 33.87 3.74
CA ASP A 341 35.45 33.64 2.42
C ASP A 341 36.50 33.41 1.31
N GLU A 342 37.76 33.24 1.68
CA GLU A 342 38.87 33.06 0.74
C GLU A 342 39.48 31.65 0.80
N LEU A 343 39.91 31.17 -0.36
CA LEU A 343 40.57 29.89 -0.54
C LEU A 343 41.98 30.12 -1.10
N THR A 344 42.96 29.38 -0.57
CA THR A 344 44.37 29.44 -0.99
C THR A 344 44.98 28.04 -1.16
N MET A 345 46.12 27.97 -1.85
CA MET A 345 46.84 26.70 -2.07
C MET A 345 47.39 26.12 -0.75
N GLY A 346 47.16 24.83 -0.55
CA GLY A 346 47.74 24.06 0.55
C GLY A 346 48.91 23.17 0.11
N SER A 347 49.00 22.00 0.73
CA SER A 347 49.98 20.95 0.44
C SER A 347 49.74 20.27 -0.90
N ARG A 348 50.83 19.84 -1.55
CA ARG A 348 50.82 19.03 -2.77
C ARG A 348 51.11 17.54 -2.51
N GLN A 349 51.24 17.16 -1.25
CA GLN A 349 51.48 15.78 -0.87
C GLN A 349 50.24 14.94 -1.20
N ARG A 350 50.45 13.77 -1.81
CA ARG A 350 49.35 12.83 -2.08
C ARG A 350 48.74 12.36 -0.76
N ARG A 351 47.42 12.41 -0.66
CA ARG A 351 46.61 11.98 0.48
C ARG A 351 45.49 11.06 -0.01
N SER A 352 45.07 10.11 0.83
CA SER A 352 43.89 9.29 0.60
C SER A 352 42.63 10.04 1.00
N LEU A 353 41.52 9.87 0.28
CA LEU A 353 40.22 10.44 0.66
C LEU A 353 39.75 9.93 2.03
N THR A 354 40.15 8.71 2.42
CA THR A 354 39.83 8.12 3.71
C THR A 354 40.51 8.83 4.90
N GLU A 355 41.45 9.74 4.64
CA GLU A 355 42.06 10.60 5.68
C GLU A 355 41.16 11.80 6.04
N SER A 356 40.12 12.09 5.27
CA SER A 356 39.13 13.13 5.58
C SER A 356 37.99 12.53 6.42
N PRO A 357 37.77 13.01 7.67
CA PRO A 357 36.61 12.64 8.47
C PRO A 357 35.29 12.94 7.74
N THR A 358 35.17 14.11 7.10
CA THR A 358 33.96 14.50 6.37
C THR A 358 33.65 13.51 5.24
N PHE A 359 34.65 13.12 4.45
CA PHE A 359 34.46 12.12 3.39
C PHE A 359 34.01 10.78 3.97
N CYS A 360 34.70 10.28 5.00
CA CYS A 360 34.37 9.01 5.65
C CYS A 360 32.95 9.01 6.23
N ASP A 361 32.55 10.08 6.91
CA ASP A 361 31.24 10.18 7.54
C ASP A 361 30.12 10.27 6.49
N ARG A 362 30.34 11.01 5.40
CA ARG A 362 29.40 11.04 4.27
C ARG A 362 29.25 9.67 3.61
N GLN A 363 30.35 8.96 3.38
CA GLN A 363 30.28 7.59 2.82
C GLN A 363 29.52 6.65 3.77
N LYS A 364 29.79 6.69 5.08
CA LYS A 364 29.05 5.90 6.09
C LYS A 364 27.55 6.21 6.11
N GLN A 365 27.19 7.50 6.09
CA GLN A 365 25.78 7.93 6.01
C GLN A 365 25.12 7.40 4.72
N GLY A 366 25.84 7.48 3.60
CA GLY A 366 25.40 6.93 2.33
C GLY A 366 25.15 5.43 2.39
N ASP A 367 26.10 4.67 2.94
CA ASP A 367 25.97 3.22 3.09
C ASP A 367 24.81 2.83 4.01
N ALA A 368 24.62 3.55 5.12
CA ALA A 368 23.48 3.34 6.01
C ALA A 368 22.13 3.59 5.30
N LEU A 369 22.03 4.65 4.50
CA LEU A 369 20.81 4.93 3.71
C LEU A 369 20.59 3.89 2.61
N ARG A 370 21.64 3.43 1.92
CA ARG A 370 21.54 2.33 0.95
C ARG A 370 21.02 1.06 1.60
N GLU A 371 21.54 0.72 2.76
CA GLU A 371 21.10 -0.45 3.53
C GLU A 371 19.63 -0.29 3.95
N LEU A 372 19.25 0.87 4.48
CA LEU A 372 17.87 1.20 4.83
C LEU A 372 16.91 1.02 3.65
N PHE A 373 17.21 1.63 2.50
CA PHE A 373 16.36 1.55 1.31
C PHE A 373 16.22 0.10 0.82
N ASN A 374 17.32 -0.66 0.84
CA ASN A 374 17.31 -2.08 0.52
C ASN A 374 16.41 -2.87 1.49
N ASN A 375 16.52 -2.60 2.79
CA ASN A 375 15.72 -3.27 3.81
C ASN A 375 14.22 -2.95 3.65
N CYS A 376 13.86 -1.69 3.39
CA CYS A 376 12.48 -1.28 3.13
C CYS A 376 11.87 -1.99 1.91
N LEU A 377 12.67 -2.19 0.84
CA LEU A 377 12.19 -2.86 -0.36
C LEU A 377 12.12 -4.38 -0.21
N LYS A 378 13.03 -4.98 0.59
CA LYS A 378 13.17 -6.43 0.76
C LYS A 378 12.42 -7.00 1.97
N ILE A 379 11.89 -6.16 2.87
CA ILE A 379 11.20 -6.65 4.06
C ILE A 379 10.05 -7.59 3.68
N THR A 380 9.95 -8.72 4.37
CA THR A 380 8.96 -9.75 4.08
C THR A 380 7.64 -9.49 4.81
N ARG A 381 6.52 -9.95 4.26
CA ARG A 381 5.21 -9.93 4.93
C ARG A 381 5.27 -10.57 6.32
N GLN A 382 6.00 -11.68 6.46
CA GLN A 382 6.18 -12.36 7.76
C GLN A 382 6.85 -11.46 8.80
N ARG A 383 7.88 -10.71 8.40
CA ARG A 383 8.54 -9.75 9.29
C ARG A 383 7.61 -8.62 9.69
N ILE A 384 6.83 -8.09 8.75
CA ILE A 384 5.83 -7.04 9.04
C ILE A 384 4.77 -7.55 10.02
N TYR A 385 4.20 -8.74 9.80
CA TYR A 385 3.25 -9.34 10.75
C TYR A 385 3.85 -9.51 12.15
N ALA A 386 5.13 -9.88 12.26
CA ALA A 386 5.79 -10.04 13.55
C ALA A 386 6.07 -8.71 14.28
N LEU A 387 6.16 -7.59 13.55
CA LEU A 387 6.22 -6.25 14.12
C LEU A 387 4.83 -5.80 14.57
N TRP A 388 3.81 -6.06 13.74
CA TRP A 388 2.46 -5.57 13.94
C TRP A 388 1.70 -6.28 15.06
N ARG A 389 1.89 -7.60 15.22
CA ARG A 389 1.21 -8.40 16.27
C ARG A 389 1.73 -8.18 17.70
N ARG A 390 2.60 -7.20 17.90
CA ARG A 390 3.21 -6.94 19.20
C ARG A 390 2.22 -6.35 20.18
#